data_AF-A0A4V1ZRH9-F1
#
_entry.id   AF-A0A4V1ZRH9-F1
#
_cell.length_a   1.000
_cell.length_b   1.000
_cell.length_c   1.000
_cell.angle_alpha   90.00
_cell.angle_beta   90.00
_cell.angle_gamma   90.00
#
_symmetry.space_group_name_H-M   'P 1'
#
loop_
_entity.id
_entity.type
_entity.pdbx_description
1 polymer ?
#
loop_
_entity_poly.entity_id
_entity_poly.type
_entity_poly.pdbx_seq_one_letter_code
_entity_poly.pdbx_strand_id
1 'polypeptide(L)'
;MARHGVSLRLGRLFLRTWPPYRLQLPAGYNSPFLVYLVERVDEQDNNVGQVGGFTTLEAAQECVAQLESEGRSSLYVNQVAIHERVADWHDNR
;
A
#
# COMPACT_ATOMS: atom_id res chain seq x y z
N MET A 1 -13.76 -16.60 -5.44
CA MET A 1 -12.28 -16.62 -5.33
C MET A 1 -11.77 -15.19 -5.20
N ALA A 2 -11.49 -14.73 -3.98
CA ALA A 2 -10.97 -13.39 -3.75
C ALA A 2 -9.50 -13.33 -4.19
N ARG A 3 -9.23 -12.65 -5.31
CA ARG A 3 -7.88 -12.40 -5.81
C ARG A 3 -7.29 -11.25 -5.01
N HIS A 4 -6.21 -11.52 -4.27
CA HIS A 4 -5.48 -10.51 -3.49
C HIS A 4 -4.45 -9.83 -4.41
N GLY A 5 -4.52 -8.51 -4.55
CA GLY A 5 -3.54 -7.73 -5.30
C GLY A 5 -2.34 -7.35 -4.43
N VAL A 6 -1.15 -7.32 -5.01
CA VAL A 6 0.09 -6.81 -4.43
C VAL A 6 0.36 -5.41 -4.94
N SER A 7 0.47 -4.45 -4.05
CA SER A 7 0.79 -3.07 -4.39
C SER A 7 2.29 -2.80 -4.29
N LEU A 8 2.88 -2.23 -5.35
CA LEU A 8 4.29 -1.88 -5.49
C LEU A 8 4.42 -0.34 -5.47
N ARG A 9 5.32 0.19 -4.65
CA ARG A 9 5.64 1.62 -4.63
C ARG A 9 7.12 1.84 -4.91
N LEU A 10 7.40 2.64 -5.93
CA LEU A 10 8.74 3.09 -6.31
C LEU A 10 8.71 4.62 -6.37
N GLY A 11 9.28 5.26 -5.34
CA GLY A 11 9.27 6.72 -5.22
C GLY A 11 7.84 7.31 -5.18
N ARG A 12 7.48 8.09 -6.20
CA ARG A 12 6.19 8.82 -6.30
C ARG A 12 5.03 8.02 -6.91
N LEU A 13 5.23 6.76 -7.31
CA LEU A 13 4.20 5.96 -8.00
C LEU A 13 3.70 4.78 -7.15
N PHE A 14 2.39 4.50 -7.24
CA PHE A 14 1.70 3.34 -6.66
C PHE A 14 1.19 2.42 -7.80
N LEU A 15 1.63 1.17 -7.83
CA LEU A 15 1.25 0.13 -8.78
C LEU A 15 0.45 -0.95 -8.07
N ARG A 16 -0.65 -1.43 -8.66
CA ARG A 16 -1.35 -2.64 -8.19
C ARG A 16 -1.06 -3.78 -9.17
N THR A 17 -0.39 -4.81 -8.70
CA THR A 17 -0.10 -6.04 -9.46
C THR A 17 -0.86 -7.22 -8.84
N TRP A 18 -1.10 -8.27 -9.62
CA TRP A 18 -1.80 -9.46 -9.16
C TRP A 18 -0.76 -10.58 -9.13
N PRO A 19 -0.22 -10.98 -7.96
CA PRO A 19 0.80 -12.01 -7.96
C PRO A 19 0.16 -13.34 -8.37
N PRO A 20 0.70 -14.07 -9.36
CA PRO A 20 0.38 -15.47 -9.52
C PRO A 20 0.88 -16.26 -8.29
N TYR A 21 0.25 -17.39 -8.03
CA TYR A 21 0.49 -18.35 -6.94
C TYR A 21 1.91 -18.98 -6.92
N ARG A 22 2.88 -18.45 -7.68
CA ARG A 22 4.21 -19.02 -7.91
C ARG A 22 5.38 -18.07 -7.63
N LEU A 23 5.14 -16.88 -7.07
CA LEU A 23 6.23 -15.96 -6.81
C LEU A 23 6.90 -16.27 -5.46
N GLN A 24 8.20 -16.56 -5.50
CA GLN A 24 9.06 -16.70 -4.31
C GLN A 24 10.01 -15.49 -4.20
N LEU A 25 10.36 -15.14 -2.96
CA LEU A 25 11.36 -14.10 -2.67
C LEU A 25 12.78 -14.61 -3.04
N PRO A 26 13.63 -13.80 -3.69
CA PRO A 26 15.00 -14.15 -4.03
C PRO A 26 15.86 -14.41 -2.80
N ALA A 27 16.91 -15.21 -3.02
CA ALA A 27 18.04 -15.25 -2.12
C ALA A 27 18.67 -13.84 -2.01
N GLY A 28 18.77 -13.31 -0.80
CA GLY A 28 19.29 -11.96 -0.53
C GLY A 28 18.24 -10.86 -0.40
N TYR A 29 16.95 -11.20 -0.45
CA TYR A 29 15.88 -10.28 -0.09
C TYR A 29 16.02 -9.85 1.38
N ASN A 30 16.30 -8.56 1.61
CA ASN A 30 16.75 -8.09 2.92
C ASN A 30 15.61 -7.76 3.90
N SER A 31 14.46 -7.26 3.42
CA SER A 31 13.21 -7.03 4.20
C SER A 31 12.23 -6.19 3.38
N PRO A 32 10.90 -6.29 3.61
CA PRO A 32 9.96 -5.31 3.05
C PRO A 32 10.17 -3.92 3.62
N PHE A 33 9.83 -2.93 2.81
CA PHE A 33 9.74 -1.53 3.19
C PHE A 33 8.32 -1.22 3.66
N LEU A 34 8.16 -0.69 4.87
CA LEU A 34 6.84 -0.35 5.41
C LEU A 34 6.38 1.02 4.90
N VAL A 35 5.12 1.08 4.47
CA VAL A 35 4.48 2.30 3.98
C VAL A 35 3.10 2.45 4.63
N TYR A 36 2.72 3.68 4.91
CA TYR A 36 1.43 4.06 5.48
C TYR A 36 0.60 4.76 4.40
N LEU A 37 -0.50 4.15 3.99
CA LEU A 37 -1.42 4.71 3.00
C LEU A 37 -2.57 5.40 3.73
N VAL A 38 -2.93 6.59 3.28
CA VAL A 38 -4.18 7.21 3.70
C VAL A 38 -5.22 6.83 2.65
N GLU A 39 -6.22 6.08 3.06
CA GLU A 39 -7.26 5.54 2.19
C GLU A 39 -8.64 6.02 2.65
N ARG A 40 -9.59 6.07 1.71
CA ARG A 40 -10.96 6.48 1.96
C ARG A 40 -11.89 5.27 1.83
N VAL A 41 -12.87 5.20 2.72
CA VAL A 41 -13.99 4.24 2.63
C VAL A 41 -15.31 4.92 2.31
N ASP A 42 -16.25 4.16 1.73
CA ASP A 42 -17.66 4.55 1.64
C ASP A 42 -18.44 4.17 2.91
N GLU A 43 -19.76 4.38 2.90
CA GLU A 43 -20.67 4.06 4.02
C GLU A 43 -20.77 2.57 4.33
N GLN A 44 -20.25 1.71 3.45
CA GLN A 44 -20.26 0.26 3.57
C GLN A 44 -18.86 -0.28 3.94
N ASP A 45 -17.96 0.59 4.39
CA ASP A 45 -16.55 0.30 4.69
C ASP A 45 -15.75 -0.26 3.50
N ASN A 46 -16.23 -0.07 2.26
CA ASN A 46 -15.45 -0.44 1.08
C ASN A 46 -14.39 0.61 0.81
N ASN A 47 -13.15 0.17 0.56
CA ASN A 47 -12.10 1.08 0.08
C ASN A 47 -12.49 1.65 -1.30
N VAL A 48 -12.64 2.97 -1.37
CA VAL A 48 -13.00 3.70 -2.58
C VAL A 48 -11.85 4.50 -3.18
N GLY A 49 -10.70 4.57 -2.50
CA GLY A 49 -9.51 5.20 -3.08
C GLY A 49 -8.40 5.50 -2.10
N GLN A 50 -7.21 5.70 -2.65
CA GLN A 50 -6.04 6.16 -1.95
C GLN A 50 -5.90 7.68 -2.09
N VAL A 51 -5.65 8.35 -0.97
CA VAL A 51 -5.52 9.81 -0.86
C VAL A 51 -4.07 10.23 -0.63
N GLY A 52 -3.26 9.35 -0.02
CA GLY A 52 -1.85 9.62 0.26
C GLY A 52 -1.04 8.35 0.53
N GLY A 53 0.28 8.52 0.58
CA GLY A 53 1.21 7.45 0.94
C GLY A 53 2.47 8.03 1.56
N PHE A 54 2.88 7.48 2.71
CA PHE A 54 3.92 8.02 3.57
C PHE A 54 4.85 6.92 4.07
N THR A 55 6.08 7.28 4.44
CA THR A 55 7.07 6.34 4.97
C THR A 55 7.10 6.31 6.50
N THR A 56 6.37 7.21 7.15
CA THR A 56 6.20 7.26 8.60
C THR A 56 4.71 7.32 8.94
N LEU A 57 4.35 6.77 10.11
CA LEU A 57 2.98 6.81 10.62
C LEU A 57 2.56 8.25 10.93
N GLU A 58 3.45 9.03 11.53
CA GLU A 58 3.22 10.43 11.90
C GLU A 58 2.78 11.27 10.71
N ALA A 59 3.51 11.22 9.58
CA ALA A 59 3.15 11.97 8.38
C ALA A 59 1.80 11.52 7.77
N ALA A 60 1.45 10.24 7.91
CA ALA A 60 0.14 9.75 7.48
C ALA A 60 -0.98 10.29 8.39
N GLN A 61 -0.74 10.36 9.70
CA GLN A 61 -1.69 10.91 10.68
C GLN A 61 -1.87 12.42 10.52
N GLU A 62 -0.79 13.17 10.28
CA GLU A 62 -0.85 14.60 9.94
C GLU A 62 -1.68 14.84 8.68
N CYS A 63 -1.52 14.00 7.66
CA CYS A 63 -2.33 14.06 6.44
C CYS A 63 -3.82 13.83 6.72
N VAL A 64 -4.15 12.85 7.58
CA VAL A 64 -5.55 12.61 8.00
C VAL A 64 -6.11 13.84 8.71
N ALA A 65 -5.41 14.35 9.72
CA ALA A 65 -5.86 15.51 10.50
C ALA A 65 -6.08 16.75 9.62
N GLN A 66 -5.18 16.99 8.65
CA GLN A 66 -5.33 18.06 7.68
C GLN A 66 -6.60 17.88 6.82
N LEU A 67 -6.80 16.69 6.25
CA LEU A 67 -7.97 16.43 5.40
C LEU A 67 -9.28 16.45 6.19
N GLU A 68 -9.28 16.01 7.45
CA GLU A 68 -10.43 16.13 8.34
C GLU A 68 -10.78 17.59 8.64
N SER A 69 -9.76 18.45 8.84
CA SER A 69 -9.97 19.89 9.01
C SER A 69 -10.56 20.57 7.76
N GLU A 70 -10.33 20.00 6.57
CA GLU A 70 -10.91 20.42 5.29
C GLU A 70 -12.33 19.86 5.06
N GLY A 71 -12.88 19.13 6.04
CA GLY A 71 -14.22 18.55 5.97
C GLY A 71 -14.27 17.21 5.23
N ARG A 72 -13.13 16.56 4.98
CA ARG A 72 -13.12 15.16 4.52
C ARG A 72 -13.37 14.23 5.69
N SER A 73 -14.02 13.11 5.41
CA SER A 73 -14.32 12.08 6.39
C SER A 73 -14.09 10.70 5.80
N SER A 74 -14.26 9.67 6.64
CA SER A 74 -14.11 8.26 6.25
C SER A 74 -12.69 7.94 5.74
N LEU A 75 -11.69 8.50 6.42
CA LEU A 75 -10.28 8.28 6.14
C LEU A 75 -9.69 7.32 7.18
N TYR A 76 -8.76 6.46 6.75
CA TYR A 76 -7.99 5.62 7.66
C TYR A 76 -6.57 5.43 7.15
N VAL A 77 -5.67 5.07 8.08
CA VAL A 77 -4.28 4.75 7.76
C VAL A 77 -4.13 3.24 7.64
N ASN A 78 -3.74 2.77 6.45
CA ASN A 78 -3.43 1.37 6.17
C ASN A 78 -1.91 1.17 6.11
N GLN A 79 -1.38 0.29 6.96
CA GLN A 79 0.04 -0.07 6.92
C GLN A 79 0.26 -1.23 5.95
N VAL A 80 1.08 -1.01 4.93
CA VAL A 80 1.39 -2.02 3.91
C VAL A 80 2.89 -2.26 3.82
N ALA A 81 3.26 -3.53 3.63
CA ALA A 81 4.62 -3.94 3.28
C ALA A 81 4.79 -3.85 1.76
N ILE A 82 5.82 -3.15 1.31
CA ILE A 82 6.16 -2.97 -0.10
C ILE A 82 7.54 -3.58 -0.36
N HIS A 83 7.61 -4.39 -1.41
CA HIS A 83 8.85 -5.00 -1.87
C HIS A 83 9.44 -4.07 -2.94
N GLU A 84 10.67 -3.55 -2.74
CA GLU A 84 11.19 -2.44 -3.55
C GLU A 84 11.43 -2.78 -5.03
N ARG A 85 11.67 -4.05 -5.39
CA ARG A 85 11.97 -4.41 -6.78
C ARG A 85 11.03 -5.49 -7.29
N VAL A 86 10.51 -5.28 -8.50
CA VAL A 86 9.82 -6.33 -9.26
C VAL A 86 10.75 -7.53 -9.52
N ALA A 87 12.07 -7.28 -9.63
CA ALA A 87 13.10 -8.30 -9.72
C ALA A 87 13.25 -9.14 -8.43
N ASP A 88 12.65 -8.70 -7.31
CA ASP A 88 12.62 -9.45 -6.04
C ASP A 88 11.53 -10.53 -6.03
N TRP A 89 11.07 -10.96 -7.19
CA TRP A 89 10.10 -12.03 -7.32
C TRP A 89 10.59 -12.97 -8.41
N HIS A 90 10.98 -14.18 -8.03
CA HIS A 90 11.35 -15.22 -9.00
C HIS A 90 10.13 -16.07 -9.35
N ASP A 91 9.96 -16.33 -10.66
CA ASP A 91 9.03 -17.34 -11.16
C ASP A 91 9.64 -18.72 -10.90
N ASN A 92 8.97 -19.53 -10.07
CA ASN A 92 9.40 -20.89 -9.78
C ASN A 92 8.97 -21.80 -10.95
N ARG A 93 9.73 -21.80 -12.04
CA ARG A 93 9.61 -22.75 -13.15
C ARG A 93 10.64 -23.87 -13.04
#